data_AF-A0A1Y2SLN1-F1
#
_entry.id   AF-A0A1Y2SLN1-F1
#
_cell.length_a   1.000
_cell.length_b   1.000
_cell.length_c   1.000
_cell.angle_alpha   90.00
_cell.angle_beta   90.00
_cell.angle_gamma   90.00
#
_symmetry.space_group_name_H-M   'P 1'
#
loop_
_entity.id
_entity.type
_entity.pdbx_description
1 polymer ?
#
loop_
_entity_poly.entity_id
_entity_poly.type
_entity_poly.pdbx_seq_one_letter_code
_entity_poly.pdbx_strand_id
1 'polypeptide(L)'
;MLERTLDAGVPCRWVTAYEVYGRDHRLRVWLESRYPPFVLAIPCNTPLWWQRQEYVSADSIANVLTAVDWKTRSAGVGTKGERWYDWALVPLWRLQINEEDRRYGHYLLVRRSRDNRQERVYYVVYALREQAELNALVQVAGCRWEIESGFEETKGECGLDHDEVRRWQSWYRHITLSLLAHAVLAVLRVQEKKNTSRPGSSQCSGTP
;
A
#
# COMPACT_ATOMS: atom_id res chain seq x y z
N MET A 1 -6.46 -5.03 15.18
CA MET A 1 -6.08 -3.60 15.08
C MET A 1 -6.84 -2.93 13.94
N LEU A 2 -6.72 -3.42 12.70
CA LEU A 2 -7.43 -2.87 11.54
C LEU A 2 -8.95 -2.75 11.73
N GLU A 3 -9.60 -3.80 12.24
CA GLU A 3 -11.03 -3.77 12.59
C GLU A 3 -11.39 -2.61 13.51
N ARG A 4 -10.71 -2.50 14.67
CA ARG A 4 -10.89 -1.40 15.63
C ARG A 4 -10.66 -0.02 15.02
N THR A 5 -9.67 0.11 14.12
CA THR A 5 -9.38 1.38 13.43
C THR A 5 -10.53 1.78 12.51
N LEU A 6 -11.09 0.83 11.75
CA LEU A 6 -12.24 1.09 10.89
C LEU A 6 -13.52 1.35 11.70
N ASP A 7 -13.77 0.58 12.77
CA ASP A 7 -14.93 0.78 13.66
C ASP A 7 -14.89 2.13 14.39
N ALA A 8 -13.69 2.63 14.69
CA ALA A 8 -13.49 3.95 15.27
C ALA A 8 -13.65 5.11 14.26
N GLY A 9 -13.94 4.81 12.98
CA GLY A 9 -14.13 5.82 11.95
C GLY A 9 -12.85 6.58 11.58
N VAL A 10 -11.67 6.00 11.83
CA VAL A 10 -10.40 6.62 11.45
C VAL A 10 -10.37 6.77 9.91
N PRO A 11 -10.15 7.98 9.37
CA PRO A 11 -10.12 8.19 7.92
C PRO A 11 -9.08 7.28 7.25
N CYS A 12 -9.54 6.41 6.36
CA CYS A 12 -8.70 5.47 5.63
C CYS A 12 -9.07 5.54 4.15
N ARG A 13 -8.15 6.07 3.32
CA ARG A 13 -8.35 6.16 1.87
C ARG A 13 -8.02 4.85 1.15
N TRP A 14 -7.01 4.15 1.63
CA TRP A 14 -6.51 2.90 1.08
C TRP A 14 -5.94 2.01 2.18
N VAL A 15 -6.10 0.70 2.02
CA VAL A 15 -5.37 -0.32 2.78
C VAL A 15 -4.29 -0.92 1.88
N THR A 16 -3.04 -0.96 2.34
CA THR A 16 -1.94 -1.60 1.62
C THR A 16 -1.11 -2.44 2.58
N ALA A 17 -0.58 -3.57 2.10
CA ALA A 17 0.22 -4.47 2.93
C ALA A 17 1.11 -5.40 2.09
N TYR A 18 2.08 -6.01 2.77
CA TYR A 18 2.99 -7.01 2.22
C TYR A 18 2.31 -8.34 1.89
N GLU A 19 3.05 -9.17 1.17
CA GLU A 19 2.66 -10.51 0.73
C GLU A 19 2.09 -11.37 1.86
N VAL A 20 2.69 -11.32 3.05
CA VAL A 20 2.27 -12.11 4.22
C VAL A 20 0.80 -11.87 4.53
N TYR A 21 0.32 -10.62 4.41
CA TYR A 21 -1.06 -10.27 4.66
C TYR A 21 -1.94 -10.47 3.42
N GLY A 22 -1.48 -10.09 2.23
CA GLY A 22 -2.29 -10.22 1.01
C GLY A 22 -2.55 -11.67 0.58
N ARG A 23 -1.68 -12.60 0.97
CA ARG A 23 -1.90 -14.06 0.82
C ARG A 23 -3.17 -14.51 1.56
N ASP A 24 -3.50 -13.90 2.69
CA ASP A 24 -4.68 -14.26 3.46
C ASP A 24 -5.97 -13.87 2.71
N HIS A 25 -6.65 -14.89 2.19
CA HIS A 25 -7.92 -14.69 1.50
C HIS A 25 -9.02 -14.17 2.44
N ARG A 26 -9.01 -14.56 3.73
CA ARG A 26 -10.00 -14.11 4.70
C ARG A 26 -9.88 -12.61 4.95
N LEU A 27 -8.64 -12.10 5.02
CA LEU A 27 -8.39 -10.66 5.12
C LEU A 27 -8.95 -9.90 3.91
N ARG A 28 -8.71 -10.40 2.69
CA ARG A 28 -9.24 -9.79 1.46
C ARG A 28 -10.76 -9.74 1.44
N VAL A 29 -11.43 -10.86 1.75
CA VAL A 29 -12.90 -10.93 1.81
C VAL A 29 -13.46 -10.03 2.91
N TRP A 30 -12.81 -9.99 4.07
CA TRP A 30 -13.22 -9.11 5.17
C TRP A 30 -13.10 -7.63 4.77
N LEU A 31 -12.02 -7.23 4.10
CA LEU A 31 -11.87 -5.88 3.56
C LEU A 31 -12.95 -5.58 2.52
N GLU A 32 -13.21 -6.48 1.57
CA GLU A 32 -14.28 -6.30 0.57
C GLU A 32 -15.64 -6.07 1.25
N SER A 33 -15.97 -6.84 2.29
CA SER A 33 -17.24 -6.72 3.04
C SER A 33 -17.42 -5.41 3.79
N ARG A 34 -16.33 -4.68 4.01
CA ARG A 34 -16.31 -3.39 4.74
C ARG A 34 -16.19 -2.21 3.78
N TYR A 35 -15.97 -2.48 2.50
CA TYR A 35 -15.78 -1.52 1.41
C TYR A 35 -14.55 -0.56 1.41
N PRO A 36 -13.51 -0.66 2.27
CA PRO A 36 -12.30 0.12 2.03
C PRO A 36 -11.57 -0.34 0.76
N PRO A 37 -11.14 0.60 -0.10
CA PRO A 37 -10.22 0.28 -1.18
C PRO A 37 -8.90 -0.30 -0.66
N PHE A 38 -8.33 -1.26 -1.37
CA PHE A 38 -7.04 -1.83 -1.01
C PHE A 38 -6.16 -2.19 -2.22
N VAL A 39 -4.86 -2.22 -1.96
CA VAL A 39 -3.82 -2.75 -2.86
C VAL A 39 -2.91 -3.64 -2.01
N LEU A 40 -3.07 -4.95 -2.11
CA LEU A 40 -2.35 -5.92 -1.27
C LEU A 40 -1.39 -6.73 -2.11
N ALA A 41 -0.11 -6.75 -1.72
CA ALA A 41 0.88 -7.60 -2.37
C ALA A 41 0.53 -9.08 -2.17
N ILE A 42 0.74 -9.89 -3.21
CA ILE A 42 0.40 -11.31 -3.20
C ILE A 42 1.51 -12.18 -3.80
N PRO A 43 1.61 -13.47 -3.41
CA PRO A 43 2.50 -14.42 -4.06
C PRO A 43 2.17 -14.57 -5.56
N CYS A 44 3.18 -14.90 -6.37
CA CYS A 44 2.99 -15.15 -7.81
C CYS A 44 2.00 -16.28 -8.11
N ASN A 45 1.97 -17.32 -7.27
CA ASN A 45 1.10 -18.49 -7.42
C ASN A 45 -0.31 -18.30 -6.82
N THR A 46 -0.68 -17.07 -6.43
CA THR A 46 -2.00 -16.81 -5.84
C THR A 46 -3.10 -17.13 -6.84
N PRO A 47 -4.07 -18.00 -6.49
CA PRO A 47 -5.17 -18.35 -7.39
C PRO A 47 -6.19 -17.20 -7.46
N LEU A 48 -6.47 -16.74 -8.68
CA LEU A 48 -7.38 -15.64 -8.97
C LEU A 48 -8.40 -16.05 -10.04
N TRP A 49 -9.62 -15.52 -9.96
CA TRP A 49 -10.57 -15.57 -11.07
C TRP A 49 -10.29 -14.42 -12.03
N TRP A 50 -10.01 -14.74 -13.29
CA TRP A 50 -9.58 -13.74 -14.27
C TRP A 50 -10.64 -13.46 -15.34
N GLN A 51 -10.93 -14.43 -16.21
CA GLN A 51 -11.91 -14.28 -17.30
C GLN A 51 -13.20 -15.07 -17.04
N ARG A 52 -13.09 -16.14 -16.26
CA ARG A 52 -14.16 -17.09 -15.92
C ARG A 52 -14.00 -17.51 -14.46
N GLN A 53 -14.93 -18.33 -13.97
CA GLN A 53 -14.87 -18.98 -12.65
C GLN A 53 -13.84 -20.12 -12.60
N GLU A 54 -12.64 -19.88 -13.12
CA GLU A 54 -11.51 -20.80 -13.08
C GLU A 54 -10.33 -20.10 -12.42
N TYR A 55 -9.66 -20.81 -11.53
CA TYR A 55 -8.50 -20.27 -10.83
C TYR A 55 -7.27 -20.31 -11.73
N VAL A 56 -6.70 -19.13 -11.96
CA VAL A 56 -5.44 -18.94 -12.67
C VAL A 56 -4.47 -18.21 -11.74
N SER A 57 -3.21 -18.62 -11.73
CA SER A 57 -2.20 -17.96 -10.91
C SER A 57 -1.85 -16.56 -11.44
N ALA A 58 -1.45 -15.65 -10.55
CA ALA A 58 -1.14 -14.27 -10.92
C ALA A 58 0.01 -14.17 -11.95
N ASP A 59 1.01 -15.04 -11.86
CA ASP A 59 2.10 -15.12 -12.85
C ASP A 59 1.64 -15.64 -14.21
N SER A 60 0.75 -16.64 -14.24
CA SER A 60 0.15 -17.14 -15.47
C SER A 60 -0.63 -16.05 -16.20
N ILE A 61 -1.40 -15.24 -15.47
CA ILE A 61 -2.08 -14.06 -16.04
C ILE A 61 -1.05 -13.09 -16.61
N ALA A 62 0.01 -12.77 -15.86
CA ALA A 62 1.05 -11.84 -16.30
C ALA A 62 1.86 -12.33 -17.52
N ASN A 63 1.98 -13.64 -17.72
CA ASN A 63 2.68 -14.24 -18.85
C ASN A 63 1.96 -14.07 -20.19
N VAL A 64 0.65 -13.86 -20.18
CA VAL A 64 -0.15 -13.62 -21.40
C VAL A 64 -0.10 -12.14 -21.81
N LEU A 65 0.37 -11.24 -20.94
CA LEU A 65 0.41 -9.81 -21.21
C LEU A 65 1.45 -9.46 -22.29
N THR A 66 1.01 -8.64 -23.24
CA THR A 66 1.81 -8.16 -24.36
C THR A 66 2.43 -6.80 -24.05
N ALA A 67 3.32 -6.30 -24.91
CA ALA A 67 4.03 -5.04 -24.69
C ALA A 67 3.10 -3.83 -24.49
N VAL A 68 1.91 -3.82 -25.11
CA VAL A 68 0.94 -2.71 -25.02
C VAL A 68 0.23 -2.63 -23.66
N ASP A 69 0.20 -3.73 -22.92
CA ASP A 69 -0.44 -3.79 -21.59
C ASP A 69 0.41 -3.11 -20.51
N TRP A 70 1.71 -2.92 -20.78
CA TRP A 70 2.67 -2.36 -19.83
C TRP A 70 2.82 -0.86 -20.02
N LYS A 71 2.74 -0.12 -18.92
CA LYS A 71 2.92 1.33 -18.86
C LYS A 71 4.00 1.65 -17.84
N THR A 72 5.02 2.40 -18.26
CA THR A 72 6.08 2.85 -17.37
C THR A 72 5.58 3.96 -16.47
N ARG A 73 5.69 3.79 -15.15
CA ARG A 73 5.26 4.76 -14.12
C ARG A 73 6.21 4.74 -12.93
N SER A 74 6.35 5.88 -12.28
CA SER A 74 7.11 5.97 -11.03
C SER A 74 6.24 5.52 -9.85
N ALA A 75 6.81 4.69 -8.99
CA ALA A 75 6.25 4.29 -7.69
C ALA A 75 6.56 5.30 -6.57
N GLY A 76 6.93 6.53 -6.93
CA GLY A 76 7.32 7.58 -6.00
C GLY A 76 8.84 7.66 -5.78
N VAL A 77 9.25 8.72 -5.08
CA VAL A 77 10.66 9.04 -4.81
C VAL A 77 11.25 8.05 -3.81
N GLY A 78 12.34 7.38 -4.19
CA GLY A 78 13.18 6.59 -3.30
C GLY A 78 14.48 7.31 -2.94
N THR A 79 15.35 6.64 -2.19
CA THR A 79 16.66 7.18 -1.76
C THR A 79 17.59 7.52 -2.94
N LYS A 80 17.41 6.87 -4.09
CA LYS A 80 18.17 7.10 -5.33
C LYS A 80 17.39 7.90 -6.40
N GLY A 81 16.30 8.56 -6.01
CA GLY A 81 15.40 9.27 -6.93
C GLY A 81 14.15 8.47 -7.30
N GLU A 82 13.47 8.88 -8.38
CA GLU A 82 12.21 8.29 -8.84
C GLU A 82 12.33 6.78 -9.12
N ARG A 83 11.43 5.98 -8.54
CA ARG A 83 11.42 4.52 -8.67
C ARG A 83 10.58 4.10 -9.89
N TRP A 84 11.20 4.11 -11.06
CA TRP A 84 10.55 3.75 -12.33
C TRP A 84 10.42 2.24 -12.52
N TYR A 85 9.18 1.79 -12.77
CA TYR A 85 8.88 0.40 -13.13
C TYR A 85 7.90 0.35 -14.30
N ASP A 86 7.80 -0.82 -14.93
CA ASP A 86 6.72 -1.13 -15.85
C ASP A 86 5.56 -1.74 -15.07
N TRP A 87 4.36 -1.25 -15.33
CA TRP A 87 3.14 -1.68 -14.64
C TRP A 87 2.07 -2.13 -15.61
N ALA A 88 1.34 -3.18 -15.26
CA ALA A 88 0.13 -3.61 -15.96
C ALA A 88 -1.02 -3.72 -14.95
N LEU A 89 -2.21 -3.28 -15.37
CA LEU A 89 -3.44 -3.39 -14.58
C LEU A 89 -4.43 -4.25 -15.36
N VAL A 90 -4.78 -5.40 -14.77
CA VAL A 90 -5.63 -6.41 -15.40
C VAL A 90 -6.92 -6.54 -14.60
N PRO A 91 -8.11 -6.33 -15.20
CA PRO A 91 -9.37 -6.57 -14.50
C PRO A 91 -9.52 -8.06 -14.19
N LEU A 92 -9.95 -8.35 -12.97
CA LEU A 92 -10.27 -9.68 -12.49
C LEU A 92 -11.78 -9.87 -12.48
N TRP A 93 -12.22 -11.07 -12.85
CA TRP A 93 -13.62 -11.43 -12.77
C TRP A 93 -14.01 -11.80 -11.33
N ARG A 94 -15.15 -11.29 -10.86
CA ARG A 94 -15.74 -11.64 -9.58
C ARG A 94 -17.26 -11.70 -9.70
N LEU A 95 -17.90 -12.50 -8.85
CA LEU A 95 -19.34 -12.49 -8.71
C LEU A 95 -19.76 -11.22 -7.96
N GLN A 96 -20.52 -10.34 -8.61
CA GLN A 96 -21.01 -9.08 -8.05
C GLN A 96 -22.54 -9.13 -8.08
N ILE A 97 -23.16 -9.42 -6.94
CA ILE A 97 -24.59 -9.79 -6.88
C ILE A 97 -25.44 -8.53 -6.77
N ASN A 98 -25.06 -7.60 -5.90
CA ASN A 98 -25.82 -6.38 -5.64
C ASN A 98 -25.25 -5.18 -6.43
N GLU A 99 -25.99 -4.05 -6.43
CA GLU A 99 -25.56 -2.84 -7.14
C GLU A 99 -24.31 -2.19 -6.53
N GLU A 100 -24.15 -2.30 -5.21
CA GLU A 100 -23.02 -1.73 -4.50
C GLU A 100 -21.71 -2.41 -4.90
N ASP A 101 -21.67 -3.75 -4.93
CA ASP A 101 -20.55 -4.56 -5.40
C ASP A 101 -20.13 -4.15 -6.81
N ARG A 102 -21.11 -3.88 -7.70
CA ARG A 102 -20.87 -3.50 -9.09
C ARG A 102 -20.16 -2.16 -9.24
N ARG A 103 -20.25 -1.26 -8.25
CA ARG A 103 -19.48 0.00 -8.21
C ARG A 103 -17.99 -0.23 -7.99
N TYR A 104 -17.63 -1.37 -7.39
CA TYR A 104 -16.25 -1.74 -7.15
C TYR A 104 -15.71 -2.60 -8.30
N GLY A 105 -14.42 -2.45 -8.58
CA GLY A 105 -13.66 -3.28 -9.49
C GLY A 105 -12.62 -4.09 -8.74
N HIS A 106 -12.29 -5.25 -9.30
CA HIS A 106 -11.20 -6.10 -8.82
C HIS A 106 -10.15 -6.18 -9.89
N TYR A 107 -8.88 -6.05 -9.51
CA TYR A 107 -7.79 -6.02 -10.47
C TYR A 107 -6.57 -6.76 -9.95
N LEU A 108 -5.79 -7.29 -10.87
CA LEU A 108 -4.41 -7.67 -10.67
C LEU A 108 -3.54 -6.51 -11.15
N LEU A 109 -2.80 -5.89 -10.24
CA LEU A 109 -1.75 -4.94 -10.58
C LEU A 109 -0.42 -5.70 -10.57
N VAL A 110 0.32 -5.62 -11.69
CA VAL A 110 1.62 -6.27 -11.84
C VAL A 110 2.67 -5.20 -12.03
N ARG A 111 3.73 -5.28 -11.24
CA ARG A 111 4.96 -4.49 -11.39
C ARG A 111 6.05 -5.40 -11.96
N ARG A 112 6.87 -4.90 -12.86
CA ARG A 112 8.12 -5.57 -13.25
C ARG A 112 9.31 -4.61 -13.30
N SER A 113 10.51 -5.15 -13.09
CA SER A 113 11.75 -4.41 -13.30
C SER A 113 11.94 -4.06 -14.78
N ARG A 114 12.52 -2.88 -15.04
CA ARG A 114 12.86 -2.41 -16.39
C ARG A 114 14.09 -3.13 -16.94
N ASP A 115 15.03 -3.46 -16.05
CA ASP A 115 16.28 -4.13 -16.39
C ASP A 115 16.08 -5.65 -16.47
N ASN A 116 15.27 -6.21 -15.56
CA ASN A 116 14.92 -7.63 -15.57
C ASN A 116 13.41 -7.84 -15.62
N ARG A 117 12.85 -8.04 -16.83
CA ARG A 117 11.39 -8.17 -17.03
C ARG A 117 10.77 -9.43 -16.38
N GLN A 118 11.58 -10.39 -15.93
CA GLN A 118 11.11 -11.56 -15.19
C GLN A 118 10.93 -11.26 -13.70
N GLU A 119 11.61 -10.25 -13.16
CA GLU A 119 11.45 -9.82 -11.78
C GLU A 119 10.12 -9.06 -11.64
N ARG A 120 9.11 -9.73 -11.06
CA ARG A 120 7.75 -9.24 -10.97
C ARG A 120 7.22 -9.25 -9.54
N VAL A 121 6.38 -8.28 -9.24
CA VAL A 121 5.60 -8.22 -7.98
C VAL A 121 4.14 -8.05 -8.33
N TYR A 122 3.28 -8.75 -7.60
CA TYR A 122 1.86 -8.88 -7.88
C TYR A 122 1.05 -8.29 -6.74
N TYR A 123 -0.07 -7.65 -7.08
CA TYR A 123 -0.98 -7.07 -6.10
C TYR A 123 -2.43 -7.35 -6.49
N VAL A 124 -3.25 -7.73 -5.51
CA VAL A 124 -4.71 -7.71 -5.68
C VAL A 124 -5.22 -6.33 -5.28
N VAL A 125 -6.04 -5.78 -6.15
CA VAL A 125 -6.66 -4.47 -5.97
C VAL A 125 -8.17 -4.63 -5.87
N TYR A 126 -8.75 -3.93 -4.90
CA TYR A 126 -10.19 -3.71 -4.78
C TYR A 126 -10.41 -2.21 -4.59
N ALA A 127 -11.20 -1.59 -5.44
CA ALA A 127 -11.45 -0.15 -5.36
C ALA A 127 -12.75 0.21 -6.10
N LEU A 128 -13.32 1.37 -5.80
CA LEU A 128 -14.34 1.96 -6.67
C LEU A 128 -13.76 2.10 -8.07
N ARG A 129 -14.55 1.74 -9.10
CA ARG A 129 -14.09 1.73 -10.50
C ARG A 129 -13.57 3.10 -10.95
N GLU A 130 -14.17 4.17 -10.44
CA GLU A 130 -13.74 5.56 -10.70
C GLU A 130 -12.40 5.93 -10.04
N GLN A 131 -11.97 5.18 -9.01
CA GLN A 131 -10.73 5.42 -8.26
C GLN A 131 -9.59 4.48 -8.71
N ALA A 132 -9.90 3.47 -9.54
CA ALA A 132 -8.97 2.44 -9.99
C ALA A 132 -8.06 2.91 -11.16
N GLU A 133 -7.59 4.15 -11.10
CA GLU A 133 -6.63 4.68 -12.06
C GLU A 133 -5.23 4.12 -11.82
N LEU A 134 -4.53 3.70 -12.89
CA LEU A 134 -3.21 3.09 -12.77
C LEU A 134 -2.24 3.94 -11.93
N ASN A 135 -2.19 5.26 -12.16
CA ASN A 135 -1.28 6.13 -11.42
C ASN A 135 -1.59 6.13 -9.91
N ALA A 136 -2.86 6.19 -9.52
CA ALA A 136 -3.26 6.15 -8.11
C ALA A 136 -2.86 4.81 -7.47
N LEU A 137 -3.13 3.70 -8.16
CA LEU A 137 -2.79 2.36 -7.68
C LEU A 137 -1.27 2.15 -7.55
N VAL A 138 -0.48 2.69 -8.50
CA VAL A 138 0.98 2.65 -8.45
C VAL A 138 1.52 3.43 -7.25
N GLN A 139 0.94 4.59 -6.92
CA GLN A 139 1.35 5.35 -5.74
C GLN A 139 1.05 4.57 -4.45
N VAL A 140 -0.15 3.97 -4.33
CA VAL A 140 -0.53 3.16 -3.16
C VAL A 140 0.35 1.91 -3.03
N ALA A 141 0.68 1.25 -4.14
CA ALA A 141 1.64 0.14 -4.14
C ALA A 141 3.07 0.61 -3.79
N GLY A 142 3.43 1.83 -4.21
CA GLY A 142 4.70 2.49 -3.95
C GLY A 142 4.95 2.78 -2.47
N CYS A 143 3.87 3.06 -1.71
CA CYS A 143 3.88 3.26 -0.26
C CYS A 143 4.46 2.07 0.53
N ARG A 144 4.60 0.90 -0.11
CA ARG A 144 5.25 -0.28 0.47
C ARG A 144 6.65 0.02 1.03
N TRP A 145 7.42 0.89 0.38
CA TRP A 145 8.76 1.21 0.87
C TRP A 145 8.73 2.03 2.16
N GLU A 146 7.78 2.96 2.25
CA GLU A 146 7.55 3.78 3.42
C GLU A 146 7.12 2.94 4.62
N ILE A 147 6.37 1.85 4.39
CA ILE A 147 6.03 0.89 5.47
C ILE A 147 7.29 0.19 5.97
N GLU A 148 8.16 -0.28 5.08
CA GLU A 148 9.39 -1.03 5.39
C GLU A 148 10.36 -0.12 6.17
N SER A 149 10.54 1.11 5.66
CA SER A 149 11.36 2.14 6.29
C SER A 149 10.78 2.55 7.65
N GLY A 150 9.46 2.75 7.75
CA GLY A 150 8.80 3.09 9.01
C GLY A 150 8.95 2.00 10.08
N PHE A 151 8.86 0.72 9.71
CA PHE A 151 9.13 -0.37 10.65
C PHE A 151 10.58 -0.36 11.14
N GLU A 152 11.54 -0.15 10.24
CA GLU A 152 12.95 -0.10 10.62
C GLU A 152 13.27 1.12 11.52
N GLU A 153 12.72 2.28 11.19
CA GLU A 153 12.78 3.47 12.05
C GLU A 153 12.12 3.22 13.41
N THR A 154 10.96 2.56 13.46
CA THR A 154 10.27 2.28 14.73
C THR A 154 11.10 1.33 15.61
N LYS A 155 11.78 0.34 15.04
CA LYS A 155 12.71 -0.53 15.78
C LYS A 155 13.87 0.28 16.35
N GLY A 156 14.60 0.99 15.48
CA GLY A 156 15.80 1.73 15.88
C GLY A 156 15.53 2.89 16.83
N GLU A 157 14.42 3.61 16.65
CA GLU A 157 14.15 4.86 17.37
C GLU A 157 13.14 4.69 18.52
N CYS A 158 12.21 3.74 18.41
CA CYS A 158 11.11 3.55 19.36
C CYS A 158 11.12 2.17 20.04
N GLY A 159 12.18 1.38 19.82
CA GLY A 159 12.39 0.08 20.45
C GLY A 159 11.28 -0.93 20.16
N LEU A 160 10.73 -0.93 18.94
CA LEU A 160 9.63 -1.83 18.56
C LEU A 160 9.94 -3.31 18.84
N ASP A 161 11.21 -3.70 18.68
CA ASP A 161 11.76 -5.04 18.91
C ASP A 161 12.59 -5.15 20.20
N HIS A 162 12.61 -4.10 21.02
CA HIS A 162 13.26 -4.07 22.33
C HIS A 162 12.27 -4.45 23.43
N ASP A 163 11.66 -5.63 23.33
CA ASP A 163 10.78 -6.16 24.36
C ASP A 163 11.24 -7.54 24.87
N GLU A 164 11.22 -7.71 26.20
CA GLU A 164 11.46 -9.00 26.86
C GLU A 164 10.17 -9.56 27.48
N VAL A 165 9.01 -9.08 27.01
CA VAL A 165 7.74 -9.36 27.66
C VAL A 165 7.19 -10.72 27.27
N ARG A 166 6.69 -11.47 28.26
CA ARG A 166 6.18 -12.84 28.05
C ARG A 166 4.66 -12.96 28.05
N ARG A 167 3.95 -11.84 28.22
CA ARG A 167 2.49 -11.81 28.30
C ARG A 167 1.92 -11.03 27.13
N TRP A 168 0.88 -11.56 26.49
CA TRP A 168 0.19 -10.94 25.37
C TRP A 168 -0.18 -9.47 25.63
N GLN A 169 -0.77 -9.17 26.79
CA GLN A 169 -1.18 -7.81 27.12
C GLN A 169 0.00 -6.84 27.22
N SER A 170 1.12 -7.28 27.79
CA SER A 170 2.34 -6.48 27.90
C SER A 170 2.93 -6.23 26.51
N TRP A 171 3.03 -7.27 25.68
CA TRP A 171 3.47 -7.16 24.30
C TRP A 171 2.60 -6.19 23.50
N TYR A 172 1.28 -6.36 23.58
CA TYR A 172 0.34 -5.52 22.86
C TYR A 172 0.46 -4.03 23.25
N ARG A 173 0.63 -3.73 24.55
CA ARG A 173 0.85 -2.37 25.03
C ARG A 173 2.17 -1.80 24.51
N HIS A 174 3.25 -2.57 24.57
CA HIS A 174 4.57 -2.18 24.07
C HIS A 174 4.51 -1.80 22.59
N ILE A 175 4.06 -2.73 21.74
CA ILE A 175 3.91 -2.50 20.29
C ILE A 175 3.05 -1.27 19.99
N THR A 176 1.93 -1.10 20.70
CA THR A 176 1.04 0.05 20.50
C THR A 176 1.74 1.37 20.86
N LEU A 177 2.48 1.42 21.96
CA LEU A 177 3.20 2.62 22.40
C LEU A 177 4.39 2.94 21.49
N SER A 178 5.16 1.95 21.05
CA SER A 178 6.26 2.15 20.09
C SER A 178 5.74 2.69 18.75
N LEU A 179 4.65 2.13 18.22
CA LEU A 179 4.02 2.63 16.99
C LEU A 179 3.46 4.05 17.15
N LEU A 180 2.87 4.36 18.32
CA LEU A 180 2.40 5.70 18.62
C LEU A 180 3.56 6.72 18.69
N ALA A 181 4.65 6.36 19.37
CA ALA A 181 5.84 7.20 19.46
C ALA A 181 6.42 7.50 18.06
N HIS A 182 6.53 6.47 17.22
CA HIS A 182 6.99 6.64 15.85
C HIS A 182 6.05 7.53 15.02
N ALA A 183 4.73 7.37 15.16
CA ALA A 183 3.76 8.25 14.50
C ALA A 183 3.94 9.73 14.90
N VAL A 184 4.21 10.01 16.19
CA VAL A 184 4.53 11.37 16.67
C VAL A 184 5.81 11.88 16.01
N LEU A 185 6.89 11.09 15.99
CA LEU A 185 8.16 11.47 15.35
C LEU A 185 7.99 11.75 13.85
N ALA A 186 7.23 10.91 13.14
CA ALA A 186 6.94 11.10 11.73
C ALA A 186 6.22 12.43 11.46
N VAL A 187 5.22 12.79 12.29
CA VAL A 187 4.52 14.08 12.19
C VAL A 187 5.47 15.25 12.45
N LEU A 188 6.30 15.18 13.50
CA LEU A 188 7.27 16.23 13.82
C LEU A 188 8.29 16.43 12.67
N ARG A 189 8.82 15.35 12.09
CA ARG A 189 9.72 15.41 10.92
C ARG A 189 9.09 16.12 9.73
N VAL A 190 7.81 15.84 9.46
CA VAL A 190 7.08 16.49 8.35
C VAL A 190 6.86 17.98 8.63
N GLN A 191 6.58 18.36 9.88
CA GLN A 191 6.42 19.76 10.28
C GLN A 191 7.74 20.54 10.16
N GLU A 192 8.85 19.97 10.61
CA GLU A 192 10.18 20.59 10.50
C GLU A 192 10.61 20.80 9.05
N LYS A 193 10.39 19.81 8.18
CA LYS A 193 10.64 19.96 6.73
C LYS A 193 9.82 21.08 6.10
N LYS A 194 8.55 21.24 6.52
CA LYS A 194 7.69 22.35 6.05
C LYS A 194 8.21 23.70 6.53
N ASN A 195 8.65 23.80 7.78
CA ASN A 195 9.18 25.04 8.36
C ASN A 195 10.48 25.48 7.66
N THR A 196 11.39 24.55 7.40
CA THR A 196 12.65 24.80 6.68
C THR A 196 12.46 25.13 5.19
N SER A 197 11.37 24.68 4.57
CA SER A 197 11.04 24.98 3.17
C SER A 197 10.35 26.32 2.91
N ARG A 198 9.96 27.07 3.96
CA ARG A 198 9.44 28.44 3.82
C ARG A 198 10.60 29.43 3.83
N PRO A 199 10.84 30.22 2.76
CA PRO A 199 11.83 31.28 2.82
C PRO A 199 11.40 32.30 3.88
N GLY A 200 12.29 32.64 4.80
CA GLY A 200 12.04 33.67 5.80
C GLY A 200 11.62 34.97 5.13
N SER A 201 10.49 35.52 5.55
CA SER A 201 10.06 36.88 5.20
C SER A 201 11.19 37.85 5.54
N SER A 202 11.74 38.50 4.52
CA SER A 202 12.69 39.60 4.65
C SER A 202 12.12 40.64 5.62
N GLN A 203 12.80 40.85 6.75
CA GLN A 203 12.48 41.95 7.65
C GLN A 203 12.71 43.28 6.89
N CYS A 204 11.66 44.08 6.77
CA CYS A 204 11.75 45.48 6.34
C CYS A 204 12.66 46.24 7.30
N SER A 205 13.82 46.69 6.82
CA SER A 205 14.58 47.76 7.45
C SER A 205 13.90 49.09 7.14
N GLY A 206 13.00 49.52 8.03
CA GLY A 206 12.59 50.92 8.13
C GLY A 206 13.54 51.63 9.10
N THR A 207 14.40 52.49 8.58
CA THR A 207 15.07 53.54 9.38
C THR A 207 14.32 54.85 9.19
N PRO A 208 14.19 55.66 10.27
CA PRO A 208 13.40 56.89 10.30
C PRO A 208 14.01 58.04 9.48
#